data_AF-A0A963WKR1-F1
#
_entry.id   AF-A0A963WKR1-F1
#
_cell.length_a   1.000
_cell.length_b   1.000
_cell.length_c   1.000
_cell.angle_alpha   90.00
_cell.angle_beta   90.00
_cell.angle_gamma   90.00
#
_symmetry.space_group_name_H-M   'P 1'
#
loop_
_entity.id
_entity.type
_entity.pdbx_description
1 polymer ?
#
loop_
_entity_poly.entity_id
_entity_poly.type
_entity_poly.pdbx_seq_one_letter_code
_entity_poly.pdbx_strand_id
1 'polypeptide(L)'
;ITGAPRVVEGLVVIGNAGADLGARGYVSAYDAETGELAWRTYTVPGNPAKGFESPAMEKAAKTWTGEWWKFGGGGAVYHSMTYDPKYDRVYLGTGNGFPWNQKIRSPGGGDNLYLASIVALDAKTGKRVWHYQTNPGVTWDFNNAMDIGLADLEIDGQKKSVILHAPKNGFYYVIDREDGKLLSTGKFAKVNWADKIDMKTGRPDINPEALYPDGKPFVLFPFPNGAHGVQAMAHSPKTGLTYIPVMEGGRVHIDPQNMKEWSPKLGMFVNTGLGAPPPDIKTDPAVSKLVAWDPVKQEKAWEVPEPNTFNGGVLATGGNLVFQGLNSGEIVAFAADSGKKLWSFDAQNGILSAPISYRVDGKQYVTVIASFRSSFANKPNWDYRQQKRRVLTFALGGKETLPKAEPYTLDVVDDPGFVVDPAKAAIGAGIYGTSCVICHGGGMIAGGAAPDLRMSPVPLDPDAFRSIVHDGALMGQGMGKFDVLTDEELEGLRHYIRQRARETKAQQ
;
A
#
# COMPACT_ATOMS: atom_id res chain seq x y z
N ILE A 1 -2.74 -13.50 -3.49
CA ILE A 1 -4.00 -12.89 -3.01
C ILE A 1 -3.73 -12.35 -1.61
N THR A 2 -4.16 -11.14 -1.29
CA THR A 2 -3.83 -10.47 -0.01
C THR A 2 -5.02 -9.75 0.64
N GLY A 3 -5.99 -9.27 -0.14
CA GLY A 3 -7.20 -8.63 0.37
C GLY A 3 -8.30 -9.63 0.73
N ALA A 4 -9.26 -9.19 1.54
CA ALA A 4 -10.43 -10.00 1.89
C ALA A 4 -11.36 -10.19 0.68
N PRO A 5 -11.95 -11.37 0.46
CA PRO A 5 -13.04 -11.53 -0.51
C PRO A 5 -14.31 -10.84 -0.01
N ARG A 6 -15.21 -10.48 -0.93
CA ARG A 6 -16.57 -9.99 -0.62
C ARG A 6 -17.57 -11.00 -1.16
N VAL A 7 -18.62 -11.30 -0.40
CA VAL A 7 -19.72 -12.16 -0.87
C VAL A 7 -20.89 -11.28 -1.27
N VAL A 8 -21.31 -11.39 -2.52
CA VAL A 8 -22.35 -10.56 -3.13
C VAL A 8 -23.32 -11.49 -3.85
N GLU A 9 -24.57 -11.53 -3.38
CA GLU A 9 -25.63 -12.34 -4.00
C GLU A 9 -25.22 -13.81 -4.30
N GLY A 10 -24.52 -14.46 -3.37
CA GLY A 10 -24.04 -15.84 -3.56
C GLY A 10 -22.74 -15.99 -4.36
N LEU A 11 -22.10 -14.89 -4.75
CA LEU A 11 -20.82 -14.87 -5.45
C LEU A 11 -19.68 -14.39 -4.54
N VAL A 12 -18.60 -15.16 -4.45
CA VAL A 12 -17.33 -14.78 -3.82
C VAL A 12 -16.51 -13.95 -4.83
N VAL A 13 -16.45 -12.65 -4.60
CA VAL A 13 -15.70 -11.69 -5.42
C VAL A 13 -14.31 -11.48 -4.83
N ILE A 14 -13.27 -11.73 -5.64
CA ILE A 14 -11.88 -11.58 -5.25
C ILE A 14 -11.01 -11.10 -6.41
N GLY A 15 -10.06 -10.23 -6.12
CA GLY A 15 -9.03 -9.81 -7.09
C GLY A 15 -7.66 -10.43 -6.81
N ASN A 16 -6.63 -9.78 -7.34
CA ASN A 16 -5.24 -10.25 -7.22
C ASN A 16 -4.29 -9.12 -6.82
N ALA A 17 -3.08 -9.50 -6.39
CA ALA A 17 -1.96 -8.62 -6.17
C ALA A 17 -0.85 -8.92 -7.20
N GLY A 18 0.23 -8.15 -7.19
CA GLY A 18 1.42 -8.42 -8.00
C GLY A 18 1.63 -7.47 -9.18
N ALA A 19 0.99 -6.28 -9.16
CA ALA A 19 1.30 -5.23 -10.15
C ALA A 19 2.81 -4.97 -10.17
N ASP A 20 3.46 -4.84 -9.01
CA ASP A 20 4.91 -4.59 -8.90
C ASP A 20 5.81 -5.76 -9.36
N LEU A 21 5.22 -6.89 -9.76
CA LEU A 21 5.90 -8.06 -10.30
C LEU A 21 5.50 -8.35 -11.76
N GLY A 22 4.78 -7.44 -12.42
CA GLY A 22 4.35 -7.59 -13.82
C GLY A 22 3.10 -8.43 -14.04
N ALA A 23 2.22 -8.54 -13.04
CA ALA A 23 0.93 -9.19 -13.21
C ALA A 23 -0.07 -8.30 -13.97
N ARG A 24 -0.95 -8.94 -14.75
CA ARG A 24 -2.14 -8.31 -15.32
C ARG A 24 -3.29 -8.35 -14.32
N GLY A 25 -3.79 -7.18 -13.94
CA GLY A 25 -4.87 -7.03 -12.97
C GLY A 25 -6.21 -7.57 -13.46
N TYR A 26 -6.92 -8.24 -12.56
CA TYR A 26 -8.29 -8.69 -12.77
C TYR A 26 -9.03 -8.83 -11.44
N VAL A 27 -10.35 -8.91 -11.53
CA VAL A 27 -11.26 -9.36 -10.48
C VAL A 27 -12.08 -10.53 -11.02
N SER A 28 -12.46 -11.46 -10.15
CA SER A 28 -13.28 -12.62 -10.50
C SER A 28 -14.35 -12.84 -9.45
N ALA A 29 -15.48 -13.36 -9.89
CA ALA A 29 -16.53 -13.87 -9.03
C ALA A 29 -16.64 -15.38 -9.20
N TYR A 30 -16.76 -16.07 -8.09
CA TYR A 30 -16.95 -17.52 -8.03
C TYR A 30 -18.26 -17.81 -7.31
N ASP A 31 -18.98 -18.83 -7.75
CA ASP A 31 -20.13 -19.33 -7.01
C ASP A 31 -19.71 -19.77 -5.60
N ALA A 32 -20.44 -19.34 -4.57
CA ALA A 32 -20.05 -19.53 -3.18
C ALA A 32 -20.21 -20.98 -2.70
N GLU A 33 -21.06 -21.78 -3.35
CA GLU A 33 -21.31 -23.17 -2.97
C GLU A 33 -20.34 -24.13 -3.66
N THR A 34 -20.05 -23.88 -4.94
CA THR A 34 -19.30 -24.79 -5.81
C THR A 34 -17.88 -24.34 -6.09
N GLY A 35 -17.59 -23.04 -5.98
CA GLY A 35 -16.32 -22.44 -6.38
C GLY A 35 -16.17 -22.31 -7.91
N GLU A 36 -17.21 -22.54 -8.70
CA GLU A 36 -17.18 -22.37 -10.15
C GLU A 36 -17.01 -20.89 -10.54
N LEU A 37 -16.20 -20.61 -11.57
CA LEU A 37 -15.98 -19.25 -12.04
C LEU A 37 -17.24 -18.73 -12.74
N ALA A 38 -17.93 -17.76 -12.12
CA ALA A 38 -19.10 -17.11 -12.71
C ALA A 38 -18.69 -16.06 -13.76
N TRP A 39 -17.77 -15.17 -13.40
CA TRP A 39 -17.24 -14.16 -14.32
C TRP A 39 -15.83 -13.69 -13.93
N ARG A 40 -15.11 -13.14 -14.91
CA ARG A 40 -13.82 -12.45 -14.73
C ARG A 40 -13.79 -11.15 -15.53
N THR A 41 -13.32 -10.10 -14.88
CA THR A 41 -13.14 -8.78 -15.49
C THR A 41 -11.70 -8.32 -15.32
N TYR A 42 -11.00 -8.15 -16.45
CA TYR A 42 -9.66 -7.56 -16.48
C TYR A 42 -9.73 -6.04 -16.30
N THR A 43 -8.73 -5.47 -15.63
CA THR A 43 -8.65 -4.02 -15.40
C THR A 43 -7.78 -3.29 -16.42
N VAL A 44 -6.95 -4.01 -17.17
CA VAL A 44 -6.10 -3.46 -18.23
C VAL A 44 -6.15 -4.35 -19.48
N PRO A 45 -6.02 -3.78 -20.69
CA PRO A 45 -6.04 -4.54 -21.94
C PRO A 45 -4.85 -5.50 -22.06
N GLY A 46 -5.07 -6.65 -22.69
CA GLY A 46 -4.03 -7.63 -22.99
C GLY A 46 -3.30 -7.32 -24.30
N ASN A 47 -2.66 -8.34 -24.88
CA ASN A 47 -2.04 -8.23 -26.21
C ASN A 47 -3.12 -8.00 -27.28
N PRO A 48 -3.15 -6.85 -27.97
CA PRO A 48 -4.15 -6.54 -28.99
C PRO A 48 -4.23 -7.57 -30.12
N ALA A 49 -3.12 -8.26 -30.44
CA ALA A 49 -3.09 -9.29 -31.47
C ALA A 49 -3.90 -10.55 -31.10
N LYS A 50 -4.25 -10.73 -29.82
CA LYS A 50 -5.10 -11.84 -29.35
C LYS A 50 -6.59 -11.46 -29.27
N GLY A 51 -6.94 -10.24 -29.65
CA GLY A 51 -8.27 -9.68 -29.41
C GLY A 51 -8.48 -9.27 -27.96
N PHE A 52 -9.72 -8.90 -27.63
CA PHE A 52 -10.10 -8.37 -26.32
C PHE A 52 -11.26 -9.15 -25.72
N GLU A 53 -11.23 -9.33 -24.39
CA GLU A 53 -12.25 -10.10 -23.67
C GLU A 53 -13.59 -9.36 -23.55
N SER A 54 -13.60 -8.05 -23.84
CA SER A 54 -14.80 -7.21 -23.81
C SER A 54 -14.62 -5.91 -24.60
N PRO A 55 -15.73 -5.25 -25.01
CA PRO A 55 -15.68 -3.91 -25.60
C PRO A 55 -14.99 -2.88 -24.69
N ALA A 56 -15.08 -3.10 -23.38
CA ALA A 56 -14.41 -2.31 -22.36
C ALA A 56 -12.87 -2.38 -22.48
N MET A 57 -12.31 -3.56 -22.79
CA MET A 57 -10.87 -3.74 -23.00
C MET A 57 -10.42 -3.22 -24.35
N GLU A 58 -11.25 -3.32 -25.39
CA GLU A 58 -10.96 -2.72 -26.70
C GLU A 58 -10.88 -1.18 -26.60
N LYS A 59 -11.85 -0.54 -25.93
CA LYS A 59 -11.78 0.90 -25.62
C LYS A 59 -10.59 1.23 -24.72
N ALA A 60 -10.30 0.34 -23.77
CA ALA A 60 -9.03 0.17 -23.06
C ALA A 60 -7.81 0.53 -23.89
N ALA A 61 -7.52 -0.37 -24.83
CA ALA A 61 -6.28 -0.40 -25.59
C ALA A 61 -5.98 0.89 -26.36
N LYS A 62 -7.01 1.67 -26.72
CA LYS A 62 -6.85 2.99 -27.38
C LYS A 62 -6.16 4.04 -26.50
N THR A 63 -6.10 3.81 -25.18
CA THR A 63 -5.41 4.68 -24.21
C THR A 63 -4.02 4.18 -23.83
N TRP A 64 -3.52 3.16 -24.52
CA TRP A 64 -2.20 2.57 -24.31
C TRP A 64 -1.38 2.62 -25.59
N THR A 65 -0.06 2.67 -25.45
CA THR A 65 0.90 2.71 -26.55
C THR A 65 2.05 1.75 -26.28
N GLY A 66 2.77 1.32 -27.32
CA GLY A 66 3.87 0.37 -27.18
C GLY A 66 3.38 -1.05 -26.83
N GLU A 67 4.23 -1.83 -26.16
CA GLU A 67 4.01 -3.25 -25.88
C GLU A 67 3.73 -3.53 -24.39
N TRP A 68 2.83 -2.76 -23.78
CA TRP A 68 2.54 -2.82 -22.34
C TRP A 68 2.19 -4.23 -21.83
N TRP A 69 1.59 -5.08 -22.68
CA TRP A 69 1.19 -6.43 -22.34
C TRP A 69 2.37 -7.35 -22.02
N LYS A 70 3.59 -7.04 -22.49
CA LYS A 70 4.82 -7.77 -22.12
C LYS A 70 5.18 -7.58 -20.64
N PHE A 71 4.74 -6.47 -20.05
CA PHE A 71 4.90 -6.16 -18.64
C PHE A 71 3.67 -6.55 -17.80
N GLY A 72 2.62 -7.11 -18.42
CA GLY A 72 1.32 -7.35 -17.77
C GLY A 72 0.47 -6.08 -17.55
N GLY A 73 1.09 -4.90 -17.50
CA GLY A 73 0.42 -3.59 -17.45
C GLY A 73 0.00 -3.14 -16.04
N GLY A 74 -0.14 -4.06 -15.07
CA GLY A 74 -0.54 -3.75 -13.69
C GLY A 74 -2.06 -3.73 -13.49
N GLY A 75 -2.56 -2.80 -12.68
CA GLY A 75 -4.00 -2.61 -12.43
C GLY A 75 -4.62 -3.61 -11.45
N ALA A 76 -3.81 -4.23 -10.61
CA ALA A 76 -4.24 -5.25 -9.65
C ALA A 76 -5.37 -4.78 -8.71
N VAL A 77 -6.37 -5.62 -8.45
CA VAL A 77 -7.48 -5.34 -7.52
C VAL A 77 -7.20 -6.06 -6.20
N TYR A 78 -6.29 -5.50 -5.40
CA TYR A 78 -5.68 -6.25 -4.30
C TYR A 78 -6.32 -6.01 -2.92
N HIS A 79 -7.24 -5.04 -2.80
CA HIS A 79 -7.82 -4.67 -1.52
C HIS A 79 -9.26 -4.12 -1.63
N SER A 80 -9.46 -2.90 -2.14
CA SER A 80 -10.76 -2.22 -2.09
C SER A 80 -11.83 -2.82 -2.99
N MET A 81 -12.89 -3.33 -2.37
CA MET A 81 -14.13 -3.76 -3.00
C MET A 81 -15.29 -3.51 -2.03
N THR A 82 -16.41 -3.01 -2.54
CA THR A 82 -17.68 -2.88 -1.81
C THR A 82 -18.85 -3.15 -2.74
N TYR A 83 -20.04 -3.35 -2.17
CA TYR A 83 -21.27 -3.65 -2.90
C TYR A 83 -22.37 -2.68 -2.50
N ASP A 84 -23.17 -2.24 -3.48
CA ASP A 84 -24.39 -1.49 -3.24
C ASP A 84 -25.61 -2.23 -3.78
N PRO A 85 -26.50 -2.74 -2.91
CA PRO A 85 -27.74 -3.37 -3.33
C PRO A 85 -28.71 -2.43 -4.03
N LYS A 86 -28.62 -1.11 -3.81
CA LYS A 86 -29.51 -0.12 -4.47
C LYS A 86 -29.34 -0.15 -5.99
N TYR A 87 -28.11 -0.34 -6.48
CA TYR A 87 -27.79 -0.31 -7.89
C TYR A 87 -27.36 -1.68 -8.45
N ASP A 88 -27.32 -2.70 -7.60
CA ASP A 88 -26.79 -4.05 -7.88
C ASP A 88 -25.36 -4.02 -8.47
N ARG A 89 -24.47 -3.32 -7.77
CA ARG A 89 -23.11 -3.02 -8.27
C ARG A 89 -22.02 -3.36 -7.28
N VAL A 90 -20.95 -3.94 -7.82
CA VAL A 90 -19.66 -4.02 -7.16
C VAL A 90 -18.83 -2.80 -7.55
N TYR A 91 -18.40 -2.03 -6.56
CA TYR A 91 -17.42 -0.97 -6.75
C TYR A 91 -16.05 -1.46 -6.32
N LEU A 92 -15.04 -1.23 -7.14
CA LEU A 92 -13.66 -1.63 -6.86
C LEU A 92 -12.67 -0.54 -7.22
N GLY A 93 -11.53 -0.57 -6.54
CA GLY A 93 -10.39 0.28 -6.82
C GLY A 93 -9.28 -0.48 -7.54
N THR A 94 -8.76 0.09 -8.63
CA THR A 94 -7.70 -0.56 -9.42
C THR A 94 -6.30 -0.08 -9.04
N GLY A 95 -5.35 -0.98 -9.26
CA GLY A 95 -3.92 -0.82 -8.95
C GLY A 95 -3.16 0.20 -9.81
N ASN A 96 -1.88 0.34 -9.49
CA ASN A 96 -0.87 1.05 -10.26
C ASN A 96 -0.47 0.29 -11.53
N GLY A 97 0.21 0.97 -12.45
CA GLY A 97 0.78 0.34 -13.64
C GLY A 97 2.11 -0.35 -13.38
N PHE A 98 2.47 -1.31 -14.24
CA PHE A 98 3.80 -1.93 -14.24
C PHE A 98 4.52 -1.85 -15.60
N PRO A 99 5.80 -1.43 -15.62
CA PRO A 99 6.47 -0.72 -14.53
C PRO A 99 5.72 0.57 -14.13
N TRP A 100 6.10 1.19 -13.01
CA TRP A 100 5.46 2.44 -12.58
C TRP A 100 5.68 3.53 -13.62
N ASN A 101 6.90 3.65 -14.14
CA ASN A 101 7.25 4.69 -15.10
C ASN A 101 6.48 4.55 -16.44
N GLN A 102 5.57 5.49 -16.70
CA GLN A 102 4.74 5.51 -17.90
C GLN A 102 5.59 5.60 -19.18
N LYS A 103 6.72 6.33 -19.15
CA LYS A 103 7.61 6.48 -20.32
C LYS A 103 8.17 5.13 -20.81
N ILE A 104 8.20 4.13 -19.93
CA ILE A 104 8.59 2.75 -20.25
C ILE A 104 7.35 1.90 -20.55
N ARG A 105 6.34 1.94 -19.69
CA ARG A 105 5.12 1.11 -19.79
C ARG A 105 4.28 1.43 -21.03
N SER A 106 4.16 2.71 -21.37
CA SER A 106 3.35 3.25 -22.47
C SER A 106 4.04 4.49 -23.06
N PRO A 107 5.08 4.33 -23.91
CA PRO A 107 6.01 5.39 -24.29
C PRO A 107 5.38 6.60 -25.00
N GLY A 108 4.26 6.39 -25.71
CA GLY A 108 3.47 7.46 -26.34
C GLY A 108 2.46 8.13 -25.39
N GLY A 109 2.51 7.83 -24.09
CA GLY A 109 1.60 8.37 -23.08
C GLY A 109 0.25 7.65 -23.05
N GLY A 110 -0.82 8.43 -22.87
CA GLY A 110 -2.19 7.96 -22.79
C GLY A 110 -2.68 7.71 -21.35
N ASP A 111 -4.00 7.69 -21.16
CA ASP A 111 -4.60 7.55 -19.84
C ASP A 111 -4.31 6.18 -19.18
N ASN A 112 -3.95 5.17 -19.98
CA ASN A 112 -3.69 3.80 -19.54
C ASN A 112 -4.85 3.20 -18.72
N LEU A 113 -6.07 3.27 -19.28
CA LEU A 113 -7.26 2.76 -18.60
C LEU A 113 -7.20 1.24 -18.38
N TYR A 114 -7.65 0.70 -17.25
CA TYR A 114 -8.31 1.36 -16.12
C TYR A 114 -7.39 1.41 -14.90
N LEU A 115 -6.09 1.74 -15.07
CA LEU A 115 -5.20 1.98 -13.93
C LEU A 115 -5.73 3.10 -13.04
N ALA A 116 -5.46 3.01 -11.74
CA ALA A 116 -5.79 4.03 -10.74
C ALA A 116 -7.20 4.62 -10.93
N SER A 117 -8.21 3.75 -10.93
CA SER A 117 -9.60 4.07 -11.16
C SER A 117 -10.49 3.49 -10.07
N ILE A 118 -11.60 4.16 -9.80
CA ILE A 118 -12.81 3.54 -9.25
C ILE A 118 -13.62 2.99 -10.42
N VAL A 119 -14.01 1.72 -10.34
CA VAL A 119 -14.75 1.03 -11.38
C VAL A 119 -16.02 0.43 -10.78
N ALA A 120 -17.16 0.65 -11.44
CA ALA A 120 -18.43 0.00 -11.12
C ALA A 120 -18.69 -1.15 -12.08
N LEU A 121 -18.93 -2.33 -11.52
CA LEU A 121 -19.31 -3.53 -12.25
C LEU A 121 -20.75 -3.91 -11.88
N ASP A 122 -21.51 -4.38 -12.85
CA ASP A 122 -22.72 -5.15 -12.62
C ASP A 122 -22.36 -6.41 -11.81
N ALA A 123 -23.03 -6.61 -10.66
CA ALA A 123 -22.62 -7.63 -9.70
C ALA A 123 -22.74 -9.06 -10.24
N LYS A 124 -23.75 -9.31 -11.09
CA LYS A 124 -24.08 -10.64 -11.64
C LYS A 124 -23.20 -11.02 -12.81
N THR A 125 -22.87 -10.06 -13.66
CA THR A 125 -22.22 -10.33 -14.95
C THR A 125 -20.77 -9.87 -15.01
N GLY A 126 -20.32 -9.06 -14.05
CA GLY A 126 -18.99 -8.44 -14.06
C GLY A 126 -18.80 -7.39 -15.15
N LYS A 127 -19.85 -7.05 -15.92
CA LYS A 127 -19.78 -6.04 -16.98
C LYS A 127 -19.56 -4.66 -16.36
N ARG A 128 -18.62 -3.89 -16.91
CA ARG A 128 -18.40 -2.54 -16.43
C ARG A 128 -19.56 -1.62 -16.81
N VAL A 129 -20.08 -0.91 -15.80
CA VAL A 129 -21.11 0.12 -15.93
C VAL A 129 -20.45 1.48 -16.19
N TRP A 130 -19.60 1.93 -15.26
CA TRP A 130 -18.88 3.20 -15.36
C TRP A 130 -17.50 3.10 -14.70
N HIS A 131 -16.66 4.11 -14.90
CA HIS A 131 -15.41 4.29 -14.14
C HIS A 131 -15.12 5.78 -13.95
N TYR A 132 -14.38 6.10 -12.90
CA TYR A 132 -13.74 7.39 -12.69
C TYR A 132 -12.25 7.17 -12.42
N GLN A 133 -11.38 7.76 -13.24
CA GLN A 133 -9.93 7.59 -13.12
C GLN A 133 -9.32 8.75 -12.33
N THR A 134 -8.79 8.49 -11.14
CA THR A 134 -8.22 9.53 -10.26
C THR A 134 -6.84 9.97 -10.73
N ASN A 135 -6.10 9.09 -11.40
CA ASN A 135 -4.73 9.34 -11.87
C ASN A 135 -4.54 8.84 -13.31
N PRO A 136 -5.01 9.59 -14.32
CA PRO A 136 -4.73 9.29 -15.72
C PRO A 136 -3.22 9.22 -15.99
N GLY A 137 -2.76 8.16 -16.67
CA GLY A 137 -1.36 7.97 -16.99
C GLY A 137 -0.45 7.74 -15.76
N VAL A 138 -1.00 7.27 -14.63
CA VAL A 138 -0.29 7.15 -13.35
C VAL A 138 1.15 6.65 -13.49
N THR A 139 2.09 7.36 -12.86
CA THR A 139 3.53 7.05 -12.95
C THR A 139 4.26 6.95 -11.60
N TRP A 140 3.49 7.02 -10.49
CA TRP A 140 4.02 7.20 -9.14
C TRP A 140 3.57 6.14 -8.12
N ASP A 141 2.91 5.07 -8.57
CA ASP A 141 2.19 4.11 -7.71
C ASP A 141 1.02 4.74 -6.92
N PHE A 142 0.38 5.77 -7.47
CA PHE A 142 -0.87 6.30 -6.93
C PHE A 142 -2.08 5.48 -7.39
N ASN A 143 -2.30 4.36 -6.73
CA ASN A 143 -3.42 3.46 -6.99
C ASN A 143 -4.69 3.80 -6.16
N ASN A 144 -5.78 3.06 -6.40
CA ASN A 144 -7.10 3.25 -5.75
C ASN A 144 -7.51 2.07 -4.84
N ALA A 145 -6.56 1.26 -4.38
CA ALA A 145 -6.88 0.08 -3.57
C ALA A 145 -7.30 0.39 -2.12
N MET A 146 -7.41 1.66 -1.75
CA MET A 146 -7.89 2.17 -0.46
C MET A 146 -9.40 1.95 -0.33
N ASP A 147 -9.91 1.82 0.89
CA ASP A 147 -11.33 1.51 1.10
C ASP A 147 -12.28 2.49 0.38
N ILE A 148 -13.42 1.95 -0.05
CA ILE A 148 -14.50 2.71 -0.69
C ILE A 148 -15.65 2.76 0.31
N GLY A 149 -15.88 3.94 0.89
CA GLY A 149 -17.02 4.19 1.75
C GLY A 149 -18.26 4.51 0.91
N LEU A 150 -19.42 4.00 1.28
CA LEU A 150 -20.70 4.38 0.68
C LEU A 150 -21.51 5.17 1.70
N ALA A 151 -22.00 6.35 1.32
CA ALA A 151 -22.80 7.20 2.18
C ALA A 151 -23.92 7.88 1.38
N ASP A 152 -24.90 8.43 2.09
CA ASP A 152 -25.77 9.46 1.54
C ASP A 152 -25.37 10.79 2.16
N LEU A 153 -25.07 11.79 1.35
CA LEU A 153 -24.71 13.14 1.79
C LEU A 153 -25.70 14.17 1.25
N GLU A 154 -25.89 15.27 1.98
CA GLU A 154 -26.56 16.45 1.47
C GLU A 154 -25.54 17.36 0.78
N ILE A 155 -25.67 17.53 -0.53
CA ILE A 155 -24.77 18.34 -1.37
C ILE A 155 -25.66 19.28 -2.17
N ASP A 156 -25.41 20.59 -2.05
CA ASP A 156 -26.21 21.65 -2.69
C ASP A 156 -27.72 21.52 -2.40
N GLY A 157 -28.07 21.15 -1.16
CA GLY A 157 -29.46 20.94 -0.72
C GLY A 157 -30.13 19.69 -1.29
N GLN A 158 -29.38 18.80 -1.96
CA GLN A 158 -29.88 17.55 -2.51
C GLN A 158 -29.21 16.36 -1.81
N LYS A 159 -30.03 15.36 -1.44
CA LYS A 159 -29.51 14.09 -0.96
C LYS A 159 -28.91 13.30 -2.14
N LYS A 160 -27.60 13.00 -2.06
CA LYS A 160 -26.84 12.25 -3.07
C LYS A 160 -26.33 10.95 -2.47
N SER A 161 -26.44 9.86 -3.23
CA SER A 161 -25.83 8.57 -2.88
C SER A 161 -24.40 8.54 -3.43
N VAL A 162 -23.41 8.53 -2.54
CA VAL A 162 -22.02 8.81 -2.91
C VAL A 162 -21.06 7.69 -2.52
N ILE A 163 -19.96 7.63 -3.26
CA ILE A 163 -18.70 7.02 -2.88
C ILE A 163 -17.83 8.07 -2.20
N LEU A 164 -17.24 7.68 -1.08
CA LEU A 164 -16.22 8.38 -0.32
C LEU A 164 -14.90 7.66 -0.53
N HIS A 165 -13.89 8.35 -1.04
CA HIS A 165 -12.61 7.71 -1.34
C HIS A 165 -11.41 8.65 -1.12
N ALA A 166 -10.39 8.15 -0.41
CA ALA A 166 -9.15 8.86 -0.12
C ALA A 166 -7.95 8.03 -0.64
N PRO A 167 -7.62 8.03 -1.94
CA PRO A 167 -6.52 7.23 -2.47
C PRO A 167 -5.14 7.77 -2.08
N LYS A 168 -4.09 7.07 -2.53
CA LYS A 168 -2.68 7.39 -2.26
C LYS A 168 -2.29 8.80 -2.68
N ASN A 169 -2.99 9.37 -3.65
CA ASN A 169 -2.61 10.62 -4.32
C ASN A 169 -2.83 11.89 -3.47
N GLY A 170 -3.49 11.80 -2.31
CA GLY A 170 -3.71 12.90 -1.37
C GLY A 170 -4.92 13.80 -1.64
N PHE A 171 -5.73 13.49 -2.66
CA PHE A 171 -7.05 14.10 -2.88
C PHE A 171 -8.15 13.21 -2.30
N TYR A 172 -9.17 13.81 -1.70
CA TYR A 172 -10.39 13.15 -1.26
C TYR A 172 -11.43 13.29 -2.36
N TYR A 173 -12.17 12.24 -2.67
CA TYR A 173 -13.14 12.21 -3.75
C TYR A 173 -14.53 11.86 -3.21
N VAL A 174 -15.51 12.68 -3.59
CA VAL A 174 -16.93 12.36 -3.46
C VAL A 174 -17.48 12.16 -4.86
N ILE A 175 -17.91 10.95 -5.15
CA ILE A 175 -18.34 10.51 -6.49
C ILE A 175 -19.78 10.04 -6.39
N ASP A 176 -20.65 10.46 -7.31
CA ASP A 176 -22.00 9.91 -7.41
C ASP A 176 -21.89 8.43 -7.80
N ARG A 177 -22.39 7.55 -6.94
CA ARG A 177 -22.22 6.11 -7.15
C ARG A 177 -23.19 5.54 -8.18
N GLU A 178 -24.15 6.35 -8.66
CA GLU A 178 -25.07 5.99 -9.73
C GLU A 178 -24.43 6.06 -11.12
N ASP A 179 -23.62 7.08 -11.40
CA ASP A 179 -23.10 7.33 -12.76
C ASP A 179 -21.59 7.57 -12.81
N GLY A 180 -20.91 7.63 -11.66
CA GLY A 180 -19.48 7.86 -11.55
C GLY A 180 -19.08 9.34 -11.69
N LYS A 181 -20.03 10.27 -11.65
CA LYS A 181 -19.74 11.70 -11.74
C LYS A 181 -19.03 12.20 -10.49
N LEU A 182 -17.93 12.92 -10.67
CA LEU A 182 -17.27 13.64 -9.58
C LEU A 182 -18.17 14.76 -9.07
N LEU A 183 -18.47 14.76 -7.77
CA LEU A 183 -19.30 15.78 -7.12
C LEU A 183 -18.45 16.82 -6.40
N SER A 184 -17.42 16.40 -5.66
CA SER A 184 -16.50 17.29 -4.98
C SER A 184 -15.16 16.62 -4.68
N THR A 185 -14.12 17.43 -4.46
CA THR A 185 -12.78 16.95 -4.12
C THR A 185 -11.95 18.03 -3.45
N GLY A 186 -10.98 17.62 -2.64
CA GLY A 186 -10.06 18.51 -1.92
C GLY A 186 -8.81 17.75 -1.45
N LYS A 187 -7.75 18.47 -1.12
CA LYS A 187 -6.49 17.87 -0.65
C LYS A 187 -6.58 17.54 0.84
N PHE A 188 -6.57 16.26 1.21
CA PHE A 188 -6.56 15.83 2.62
C PHE A 188 -5.15 15.70 3.21
N ALA A 189 -4.12 15.78 2.35
CA ALA A 189 -2.71 15.68 2.72
C ALA A 189 -1.84 16.64 1.88
N LYS A 190 -0.54 16.68 2.17
CA LYS A 190 0.44 17.40 1.36
C LYS A 190 0.56 16.77 -0.03
N VAL A 191 0.38 17.58 -1.08
CA VAL A 191 0.34 17.16 -2.48
C VAL A 191 1.10 18.16 -3.35
N ASN A 192 2.03 17.69 -4.18
CA ASN A 192 2.76 18.54 -5.15
C ASN A 192 2.78 17.99 -6.59
N TRP A 193 2.16 16.83 -6.84
CA TRP A 193 2.06 16.23 -8.19
C TRP A 193 0.97 16.88 -9.04
N ALA A 194 -0.04 17.48 -8.41
CA ALA A 194 -1.12 18.22 -9.06
C ALA A 194 -1.59 19.38 -8.20
N ASP A 195 -1.97 20.47 -8.87
CA ASP A 195 -2.43 21.69 -8.19
C ASP A 195 -3.86 21.55 -7.70
N LYS A 196 -4.72 20.95 -8.53
CA LYS A 196 -6.14 20.71 -8.27
C LYS A 196 -6.65 19.55 -9.13
N ILE A 197 -7.89 19.14 -8.87
CA ILE A 197 -8.71 18.40 -9.83
C ILE A 197 -9.65 19.41 -10.49
N ASP A 198 -9.63 19.50 -11.80
CA ASP A 198 -10.54 20.36 -12.55
C ASP A 198 -11.95 19.76 -12.51
N MET A 199 -12.90 20.46 -11.89
CA MET A 199 -14.27 19.96 -11.68
C MET A 199 -15.10 19.87 -12.97
N LYS A 200 -14.68 20.51 -14.08
CA LYS A 200 -15.39 20.41 -15.36
C LYS A 200 -15.05 19.12 -16.09
N THR A 201 -13.78 18.75 -16.05
CA THR A 201 -13.25 17.57 -16.74
C THR A 201 -13.13 16.35 -15.83
N GLY A 202 -13.08 16.56 -14.52
CA GLY A 202 -12.77 15.54 -13.51
C GLY A 202 -11.30 15.12 -13.49
N ARG A 203 -10.39 15.85 -14.17
CA ARG A 203 -8.99 15.46 -14.37
C ARG A 203 -8.03 16.29 -13.50
N PRO A 204 -6.90 15.72 -13.07
CA PRO A 204 -5.88 16.48 -12.34
C PRO A 204 -5.19 17.51 -13.25
N ASP A 205 -4.93 18.68 -12.69
CA ASP A 205 -4.02 19.68 -13.23
C ASP A 205 -2.60 19.32 -12.78
N ILE A 206 -1.93 18.49 -13.59
CA ILE A 206 -0.65 17.86 -13.23
C ILE A 206 0.48 18.88 -13.28
N ASN A 207 1.28 18.93 -12.20
CA ASN A 207 2.55 19.64 -12.20
C ASN A 207 3.53 18.96 -13.18
N PRO A 208 3.97 19.64 -14.26
CA PRO A 208 4.84 19.03 -15.26
C PRO A 208 6.15 18.49 -14.68
N GLU A 209 6.70 19.11 -13.63
CA GLU A 209 7.94 18.66 -12.99
C GLU A 209 7.75 17.32 -12.26
N ALA A 210 6.54 16.98 -11.84
CA ALA A 210 6.24 15.69 -11.22
C ALA A 210 6.38 14.51 -12.20
N LEU A 211 6.45 14.79 -13.50
CA LEU A 211 6.74 13.83 -14.56
C LEU A 211 8.25 13.70 -14.83
N TYR A 212 9.09 14.32 -13.99
CA TYR A 212 10.56 14.25 -14.02
C TYR A 212 11.11 14.39 -15.45
N PRO A 213 10.78 15.50 -16.15
CA PRO A 213 11.17 15.69 -17.54
C PRO A 213 12.70 15.70 -17.67
N ASP A 214 13.19 15.19 -18.79
CA ASP A 214 14.62 15.17 -19.13
C ASP A 214 15.52 14.50 -18.05
N GLY A 215 14.96 13.56 -17.29
CA GLY A 215 15.68 12.88 -16.20
C GLY A 215 15.98 13.77 -14.99
N LYS A 216 15.30 14.90 -14.83
CA LYS A 216 15.44 15.73 -13.62
C LYS A 216 14.80 15.06 -12.41
N PRO A 217 15.49 14.97 -11.26
CA PRO A 217 14.91 14.42 -10.05
C PRO A 217 13.79 15.32 -9.51
N PHE A 218 12.69 14.71 -9.06
CA PHE A 218 11.57 15.39 -8.42
C PHE A 218 11.27 14.76 -7.06
N VAL A 219 11.19 15.58 -6.00
CA VAL A 219 10.73 15.11 -4.69
C VAL A 219 9.21 15.07 -4.68
N LEU A 220 8.64 13.88 -4.87
CA LEU A 220 7.21 13.67 -4.97
C LEU A 220 6.54 13.58 -3.59
N PHE A 221 5.44 14.32 -3.43
CA PHE A 221 4.47 14.18 -2.34
C PHE A 221 3.06 13.92 -2.92
N PRO A 222 2.34 12.89 -2.44
CA PRO A 222 2.79 11.90 -1.45
C PRO A 222 3.86 10.94 -2.01
N PHE A 223 4.65 10.33 -1.14
CA PHE A 223 5.49 9.16 -1.49
C PHE A 223 4.64 7.94 -1.94
N PRO A 224 5.23 6.89 -2.57
CA PRO A 224 4.49 5.74 -3.11
C PRO A 224 3.65 4.92 -2.12
N ASN A 225 3.94 4.97 -0.81
CA ASN A 225 3.06 4.37 0.19
C ASN A 225 1.71 5.12 0.32
N GLY A 226 1.63 6.32 -0.26
CA GLY A 226 0.47 7.17 -0.37
C GLY A 226 0.28 8.11 0.82
N ALA A 227 -0.55 9.14 0.61
CA ALA A 227 -1.12 9.91 1.70
C ALA A 227 -2.02 9.05 2.60
N HIS A 228 -2.67 8.05 2.01
CA HIS A 228 -3.47 7.04 2.69
C HIS A 228 -3.19 5.68 2.05
N GLY A 229 -3.02 4.64 2.86
CA GLY A 229 -2.73 3.28 2.44
C GLY A 229 -3.92 2.33 2.69
N VAL A 230 -3.66 1.03 2.78
CA VAL A 230 -4.70 0.00 2.98
C VAL A 230 -5.41 0.04 4.33
N GLN A 231 -4.93 0.87 5.26
CA GLN A 231 -5.51 0.98 6.60
C GLN A 231 -6.90 1.59 6.51
N ALA A 232 -7.91 0.95 7.10
CA ALA A 232 -9.28 1.39 6.89
C ALA A 232 -9.52 2.82 7.38
N MET A 233 -10.20 3.62 6.56
CA MET A 233 -10.87 4.85 7.01
C MET A 233 -12.29 4.52 7.50
N ALA A 234 -12.89 5.42 8.28
CA ALA A 234 -14.26 5.25 8.77
C ALA A 234 -15.05 6.54 8.61
N HIS A 235 -16.32 6.44 8.23
CA HIS A 235 -17.24 7.56 8.15
C HIS A 235 -18.28 7.49 9.27
N SER A 236 -18.57 8.62 9.92
CA SER A 236 -19.59 8.72 10.97
C SER A 236 -20.77 9.56 10.46
N PRO A 237 -21.95 8.94 10.21
CA PRO A 237 -23.15 9.69 9.84
C PRO A 237 -23.60 10.70 10.90
N LYS A 238 -23.21 10.50 12.17
CA LYS A 238 -23.57 11.38 13.29
C LYS A 238 -22.80 12.71 13.25
N THR A 239 -21.53 12.67 12.89
CA THR A 239 -20.66 13.85 12.81
C THR A 239 -20.56 14.39 11.39
N GLY A 240 -20.90 13.57 10.38
CA GLY A 240 -20.68 13.85 8.97
C GLY A 240 -19.21 13.72 8.53
N LEU A 241 -18.31 13.28 9.42
CA LEU A 241 -16.87 13.28 9.18
C LEU A 241 -16.35 11.90 8.75
N THR A 242 -15.31 11.91 7.91
CA THR A 242 -14.49 10.75 7.58
C THR A 242 -13.15 10.83 8.27
N TYR A 243 -12.78 9.78 9.01
CA TYR A 243 -11.53 9.67 9.75
C TYR A 243 -10.51 8.90 8.93
N ILE A 244 -9.39 9.53 8.58
CA ILE A 244 -8.39 9.04 7.63
C ILE A 244 -7.04 8.89 8.34
N PRO A 245 -6.48 7.68 8.43
CA PRO A 245 -5.07 7.47 8.75
C PRO A 245 -4.18 8.04 7.64
N VAL A 246 -3.58 9.21 7.88
CA VAL A 246 -2.75 9.92 6.91
C VAL A 246 -1.26 9.66 7.18
N MET A 247 -0.51 9.46 6.11
CA MET A 247 0.95 9.46 6.08
C MET A 247 1.44 10.64 5.25
N GLU A 248 2.46 11.34 5.72
CA GLU A 248 3.04 12.48 5.04
C GLU A 248 4.55 12.27 4.88
N GLY A 249 4.99 12.06 3.64
CA GLY A 249 6.38 11.76 3.31
C GLY A 249 6.66 12.00 1.83
N GLY A 250 7.92 12.28 1.51
CA GLY A 250 8.40 12.55 0.16
C GLY A 250 9.27 11.42 -0.39
N ARG A 251 9.29 11.24 -1.71
CA ARG A 251 10.25 10.33 -2.38
C ARG A 251 10.73 10.91 -3.69
N VAL A 252 12.05 10.86 -3.90
CA VAL A 252 12.67 11.24 -5.17
C VAL A 252 12.22 10.29 -6.30
N HIS A 253 11.72 10.86 -7.39
CA HIS A 253 11.44 10.20 -8.65
C HIS A 253 12.37 10.76 -9.72
N ILE A 254 12.93 9.88 -10.53
CA ILE A 254 13.85 10.22 -11.62
C ILE A 254 13.80 9.09 -12.67
N ASP A 255 13.99 9.43 -13.94
CA ASP A 255 14.14 8.42 -14.99
C ASP A 255 15.43 7.61 -14.79
N PRO A 256 15.45 6.32 -15.18
CA PRO A 256 16.70 5.57 -15.26
C PRO A 256 17.59 6.14 -16.38
N GLN A 257 18.91 5.98 -16.24
CA GLN A 257 19.89 6.49 -17.21
C GLN A 257 19.63 6.02 -18.64
N ASN A 258 19.17 4.77 -18.83
CA ASN A 258 18.76 4.24 -20.13
C ASN A 258 17.37 3.59 -20.03
N MET A 259 16.33 4.32 -20.45
CA MET A 259 14.96 3.81 -20.48
C MET A 259 14.71 2.78 -21.60
N LYS A 260 15.42 2.87 -22.73
CA LYS A 260 15.17 1.99 -23.89
C LYS A 260 15.62 0.56 -23.64
N GLU A 261 16.69 0.40 -22.88
CA GLU A 261 17.24 -0.89 -22.47
C GLU A 261 16.71 -1.34 -21.10
N TRP A 262 15.80 -0.57 -20.50
CA TRP A 262 15.23 -0.96 -19.22
C TRP A 262 14.43 -2.26 -19.39
N SER A 263 14.72 -3.23 -18.53
CA SER A 263 13.96 -4.46 -18.39
C SER A 263 13.79 -4.77 -16.91
N PRO A 264 12.65 -5.38 -16.52
CA PRO A 264 12.50 -5.86 -15.16
C PRO A 264 13.51 -6.98 -14.93
N LYS A 265 14.28 -6.88 -13.85
CA LYS A 265 15.20 -7.95 -13.47
C LYS A 265 14.40 -9.04 -12.74
N LEU A 266 14.46 -10.25 -13.26
CA LEU A 266 13.87 -11.44 -12.62
C LEU A 266 14.47 -11.61 -11.22
N GLY A 267 13.65 -11.97 -10.23
CA GLY A 267 14.07 -12.08 -8.83
C GLY A 267 14.11 -10.76 -8.05
N MET A 268 14.05 -9.59 -8.70
CA MET A 268 13.90 -8.31 -8.00
C MET A 268 12.45 -8.05 -7.61
N PHE A 269 12.22 -7.71 -6.34
CA PHE A 269 10.90 -7.30 -5.85
C PHE A 269 10.57 -5.83 -6.13
N VAL A 270 11.58 -5.03 -6.51
CA VAL A 270 11.43 -3.60 -6.80
C VAL A 270 11.80 -3.33 -8.26
N ASN A 271 10.81 -3.39 -9.16
CA ASN A 271 10.96 -3.11 -10.60
C ASN A 271 10.10 -1.91 -11.02
N THR A 272 10.41 -0.72 -10.49
CA THR A 272 9.55 0.47 -10.65
C THR A 272 9.72 1.19 -11.99
N GLY A 273 10.83 0.95 -12.70
CA GLY A 273 11.20 1.76 -13.87
C GLY A 273 11.71 3.16 -13.51
N LEU A 274 12.12 3.39 -12.27
CA LEU A 274 12.76 4.64 -11.81
C LEU A 274 14.28 4.45 -11.68
N GLY A 275 15.03 5.54 -11.81
CA GLY A 275 16.46 5.59 -11.55
C GLY A 275 16.80 5.69 -10.06
N ALA A 276 18.09 5.55 -9.74
CA ALA A 276 18.60 5.76 -8.40
C ALA A 276 18.53 7.25 -8.03
N PRO A 277 18.06 7.62 -6.83
CA PRO A 277 18.01 9.02 -6.41
C PRO A 277 19.44 9.58 -6.26
N PRO A 278 19.68 10.85 -6.62
CA PRO A 278 20.95 11.52 -6.36
C PRO A 278 21.28 11.56 -4.86
N PRO A 279 22.54 11.33 -4.45
CA PRO A 279 22.93 11.21 -3.04
C PRO A 279 22.81 12.52 -2.25
N ASP A 280 22.80 13.66 -2.92
CA ASP A 280 22.66 15.01 -2.37
C ASP A 280 21.20 15.40 -2.09
N ILE A 281 20.22 14.73 -2.70
CA ILE A 281 18.81 15.01 -2.48
C ILE A 281 18.28 14.13 -1.35
N LYS A 282 18.03 14.76 -0.20
CA LYS A 282 17.45 14.10 0.99
C LYS A 282 15.99 14.45 1.15
N THR A 283 15.24 13.55 1.76
CA THR A 283 13.84 13.75 2.15
C THR A 283 13.72 13.59 3.66
N ASP A 284 12.86 14.40 4.26
CA ASP A 284 12.57 14.28 5.69
C ASP A 284 11.91 12.93 6.00
N PRO A 285 12.12 12.37 7.20
CA PRO A 285 11.39 11.19 7.65
C PRO A 285 9.89 11.41 7.54
N ALA A 286 9.19 10.42 6.99
CA ALA A 286 7.75 10.47 6.90
C ALA A 286 7.09 10.43 8.30
N VAL A 287 5.99 11.16 8.44
CA VAL A 287 5.19 11.26 9.68
C VAL A 287 3.75 10.83 9.42
N SER A 288 2.97 10.65 10.48
CA SER A 288 1.55 10.32 10.38
C SER A 288 0.69 11.29 11.18
N LYS A 289 -0.60 11.29 10.83
CA LYS A 289 -1.65 12.01 11.53
C LYS A 289 -3.00 11.34 11.28
N LEU A 290 -3.88 11.37 12.27
CA LEU A 290 -5.29 11.07 12.07
C LEU A 290 -6.00 12.34 11.64
N VAL A 291 -6.62 12.35 10.47
CA VAL A 291 -7.40 13.49 9.96
C VAL A 291 -8.88 13.19 10.04
N ALA A 292 -9.67 14.09 10.61
CA ALA A 292 -11.11 14.12 10.41
C ALA A 292 -11.45 15.10 9.29
N TRP A 293 -11.96 14.55 8.20
CA TRP A 293 -12.29 15.25 6.97
C TRP A 293 -13.80 15.44 6.84
N ASP A 294 -14.24 16.66 6.54
CA ASP A 294 -15.61 16.95 6.15
C ASP A 294 -15.75 16.72 4.63
N PRO A 295 -16.46 15.67 4.19
CA PRO A 295 -16.59 15.34 2.77
C PRO A 295 -17.50 16.32 2.02
N VAL A 296 -18.37 17.09 2.69
CA VAL A 296 -19.23 18.08 2.02
C VAL A 296 -18.45 19.37 1.82
N LYS A 297 -17.76 19.85 2.86
CA LYS A 297 -16.97 21.08 2.80
C LYS A 297 -15.60 20.91 2.15
N GLN A 298 -15.12 19.67 2.02
CA GLN A 298 -13.77 19.35 1.54
C GLN A 298 -12.69 20.03 2.38
N GLU A 299 -12.86 20.02 3.70
CA GLU A 299 -11.94 20.63 4.65
C GLU A 299 -11.66 19.72 5.85
N LYS A 300 -10.52 19.97 6.50
CA LYS A 300 -10.15 19.30 7.73
C LYS A 300 -10.92 19.92 8.90
N ALA A 301 -11.74 19.11 9.58
CA ALA A 301 -12.40 19.51 10.82
C ALA A 301 -11.42 19.53 12.00
N TRP A 302 -10.57 18.50 12.10
CA TRP A 302 -9.47 18.41 13.06
C TRP A 302 -8.41 17.41 12.59
N GLU A 303 -7.22 17.46 13.19
CA GLU A 303 -6.21 16.40 13.08
C GLU A 303 -5.51 16.15 14.41
N VAL A 304 -4.97 14.95 14.55
CA VAL A 304 -4.10 14.55 15.66
C VAL A 304 -2.78 14.06 15.06
N PRO A 305 -1.63 14.68 15.40
CA PRO A 305 -0.32 14.14 15.02
C PRO A 305 -0.10 12.75 15.63
N GLU A 306 0.51 11.85 14.86
CA GLU A 306 0.76 10.48 15.29
C GLU A 306 2.23 10.09 15.08
N PRO A 307 2.74 9.15 15.89
CA PRO A 307 4.11 8.68 15.74
C PRO A 307 4.29 7.85 14.47
N ASN A 308 5.51 7.92 13.92
CA ASN A 308 5.98 7.09 12.79
C ASN A 308 5.06 7.20 11.55
N THR A 309 5.09 6.17 10.70
CA THR A 309 4.13 5.93 9.62
C THR A 309 3.45 4.58 9.83
N PHE A 310 2.46 4.27 8.99
CA PHE A 310 1.72 3.03 9.05
C PHE A 310 1.03 2.80 10.41
N ASN A 311 0.32 3.80 10.93
CA ASN A 311 -0.69 3.54 11.97
C ASN A 311 -1.86 2.76 11.39
N GLY A 312 -2.60 2.06 12.23
CA GLY A 312 -3.66 1.15 11.84
C GLY A 312 -4.92 1.85 11.34
N GLY A 313 -5.84 1.03 10.82
CA GLY A 313 -7.16 1.49 10.41
C GLY A 313 -8.00 1.98 11.59
N VAL A 314 -9.09 2.67 11.29
CA VAL A 314 -9.97 3.30 12.29
C VAL A 314 -11.35 2.67 12.34
N LEU A 315 -11.99 2.82 13.49
CA LEU A 315 -13.38 2.44 13.74
C LEU A 315 -14.13 3.63 14.35
N ALA A 316 -15.17 4.13 13.68
CA ALA A 316 -16.10 5.11 14.23
C ALA A 316 -17.34 4.42 14.84
N THR A 317 -17.88 4.96 15.94
CA THR A 317 -19.08 4.41 16.61
C THR A 317 -20.12 5.50 16.92
N GLY A 318 -21.38 5.08 17.11
CA GLY A 318 -22.47 5.99 17.50
C GLY A 318 -22.29 6.69 18.86
N GLY A 319 -21.35 6.21 19.68
CA GLY A 319 -20.97 6.76 20.97
C GLY A 319 -20.06 8.00 20.91
N ASN A 320 -19.88 8.62 19.74
CA ASN A 320 -18.93 9.73 19.53
C ASN A 320 -17.47 9.32 19.76
N LEU A 321 -17.09 8.11 19.34
CA LEU A 321 -15.73 7.58 19.49
C LEU A 321 -15.15 7.14 18.15
N VAL A 322 -13.84 7.39 17.99
CA VAL A 322 -12.98 6.82 16.95
C VAL A 322 -11.87 6.02 17.60
N PHE A 323 -11.79 4.72 17.32
CA PHE A 323 -10.71 3.84 17.78
C PHE A 323 -9.66 3.66 16.70
N GLN A 324 -8.39 3.62 17.09
CA GLN A 324 -7.27 3.37 16.19
C GLN A 324 -6.13 2.67 16.92
N GLY A 325 -5.50 1.72 16.24
CA GLY A 325 -4.22 1.17 16.67
C GLY A 325 -3.05 1.98 16.10
N LEU A 326 -2.01 2.21 16.88
CA LEU A 326 -0.83 2.98 16.50
C LEU A 326 0.40 2.07 16.34
N ASN A 327 1.32 2.49 15.47
CA ASN A 327 2.63 1.87 15.32
C ASN A 327 3.50 2.06 16.59
N SER A 328 3.21 3.04 17.45
CA SER A 328 3.88 3.13 18.77
C SER A 328 3.56 1.95 19.70
N GLY A 329 2.53 1.16 19.41
CA GLY A 329 2.11 0.02 20.22
C GLY A 329 0.88 0.30 21.08
N GLU A 330 0.27 1.47 20.97
CA GLU A 330 -0.97 1.81 21.67
C GLU A 330 -2.20 1.53 20.81
N ILE A 331 -3.31 1.13 21.42
CA ILE A 331 -4.65 1.39 20.89
C ILE A 331 -5.22 2.62 21.60
N VAL A 332 -5.85 3.52 20.85
CA VAL A 332 -6.36 4.80 21.34
C VAL A 332 -7.83 4.96 20.96
N ALA A 333 -8.61 5.61 21.83
CA ALA A 333 -9.94 6.10 21.51
C ALA A 333 -9.97 7.63 21.59
N PHE A 334 -10.43 8.27 20.52
CA PHE A 334 -10.60 9.70 20.39
C PHE A 334 -12.08 10.09 20.41
N ALA A 335 -12.40 11.28 20.90
CA ALA A 335 -13.70 11.91 20.68
C ALA A 335 -13.87 12.18 19.17
N ALA A 336 -14.96 11.72 18.58
CA ALA A 336 -15.14 11.74 17.13
C ALA A 336 -15.37 13.16 16.56
N ASP A 337 -15.81 14.10 17.40
CA ASP A 337 -16.08 15.50 17.03
C ASP A 337 -14.87 16.43 17.13
N SER A 338 -13.88 16.10 17.96
CA SER A 338 -12.79 17.02 18.35
C SER A 338 -11.39 16.41 18.28
N GLY A 339 -11.27 15.09 18.13
CA GLY A 339 -9.97 14.40 18.13
C GLY A 339 -9.33 14.30 19.52
N LYS A 340 -10.02 14.71 20.60
CA LYS A 340 -9.50 14.59 21.96
C LYS A 340 -9.26 13.13 22.32
N LYS A 341 -8.03 12.76 22.72
CA LYS A 341 -7.71 11.44 23.29
C LYS A 341 -8.50 11.24 24.59
N LEU A 342 -9.34 10.20 24.64
CA LEU A 342 -10.19 9.86 25.79
C LEU A 342 -9.68 8.63 26.54
N TRP A 343 -9.05 7.71 25.83
CA TRP A 343 -8.56 6.46 26.39
C TRP A 343 -7.40 5.91 25.56
N SER A 344 -6.50 5.16 26.19
CA SER A 344 -5.51 4.34 25.49
C SER A 344 -5.11 3.11 26.31
N PHE A 345 -4.52 2.14 25.62
CA PHE A 345 -3.96 0.94 26.19
C PHE A 345 -2.70 0.52 25.44
N ASP A 346 -1.65 0.15 26.18
CA ASP A 346 -0.42 -0.39 25.63
C ASP A 346 -0.62 -1.86 25.19
N ALA A 347 -0.70 -2.08 23.87
CA ALA A 347 -0.86 -3.39 23.27
C ALA A 347 0.45 -4.19 23.22
N GLN A 348 1.58 -3.57 23.60
CA GLN A 348 2.94 -4.13 23.54
C GLN A 348 3.35 -4.64 22.15
N ASN A 349 2.70 -4.14 21.09
CA ASN A 349 3.03 -4.40 19.70
C ASN A 349 2.38 -3.35 18.80
N GLY A 350 3.04 -2.95 17.71
CA GLY A 350 2.47 -2.04 16.72
C GLY A 350 1.21 -2.63 16.09
N ILE A 351 0.31 -1.77 15.65
CA ILE A 351 -1.01 -2.19 15.17
C ILE A 351 -1.28 -1.59 13.79
N LEU A 352 -1.47 -2.46 12.79
CA LEU A 352 -1.89 -2.08 11.43
C LEU A 352 -3.37 -2.34 11.13
N SER A 353 -3.98 -3.31 11.82
CA SER A 353 -5.37 -3.69 11.56
C SER A 353 -6.35 -2.60 11.99
N ALA A 354 -7.52 -2.55 11.36
CA ALA A 354 -8.65 -1.77 11.87
C ALA A 354 -9.29 -2.47 13.08
N PRO A 355 -9.68 -1.72 14.13
CA PRO A 355 -10.54 -2.26 15.19
C PRO A 355 -11.93 -2.61 14.66
N ILE A 356 -12.60 -3.56 15.31
CA ILE A 356 -14.02 -3.86 15.12
C ILE A 356 -14.77 -3.71 16.43
N SER A 357 -16.09 -3.53 16.36
CA SER A 357 -16.97 -3.57 17.53
C SER A 357 -18.15 -4.50 17.29
N TYR A 358 -18.55 -5.22 18.32
CA TYR A 358 -19.70 -6.15 18.29
C TYR A 358 -20.35 -6.25 19.66
N ARG A 359 -21.48 -6.98 19.74
CA ARG A 359 -22.23 -7.20 20.97
C ARG A 359 -22.46 -8.69 21.20
N VAL A 360 -22.25 -9.13 22.44
CA VAL A 360 -22.57 -10.49 22.93
C VAL A 360 -23.33 -10.32 24.24
N ASP A 361 -24.50 -10.97 24.36
CA ASP A 361 -25.34 -10.95 25.57
C ASP A 361 -25.57 -9.54 26.16
N GLY A 362 -25.86 -8.58 25.27
CA GLY A 362 -26.10 -7.18 25.65
C GLY A 362 -24.85 -6.34 25.94
N LYS A 363 -23.66 -6.95 26.01
CA LYS A 363 -22.39 -6.26 26.27
C LYS A 363 -21.64 -5.93 24.98
N GLN A 364 -21.18 -4.69 24.83
CA GLN A 364 -20.35 -4.27 23.70
C GLN A 364 -18.88 -4.62 23.93
N TYR A 365 -18.22 -5.05 22.86
CA TYR A 365 -16.80 -5.35 22.80
C TYR A 365 -16.15 -4.60 21.65
N VAL A 366 -14.89 -4.17 21.84
CA VAL A 366 -14.03 -3.62 20.79
C VAL A 366 -12.83 -4.55 20.66
N THR A 367 -12.54 -5.04 19.45
CA THR A 367 -11.46 -6.00 19.20
C THR A 367 -10.50 -5.49 18.14
N VAL A 368 -9.20 -5.75 18.31
CA VAL A 368 -8.16 -5.40 17.33
C VAL A 368 -7.09 -6.50 17.26
N ILE A 369 -6.42 -6.64 16.11
CA ILE A 369 -5.27 -7.54 15.96
C ILE A 369 -3.99 -6.72 16.17
N ALA A 370 -3.36 -6.92 17.33
CA ALA A 370 -2.07 -6.30 17.66
C ALA A 370 -0.93 -7.03 16.93
N SER A 371 -0.65 -6.61 15.70
CA SER A 371 0.45 -7.09 14.89
C SER A 371 0.95 -5.99 13.95
N PHE A 372 2.27 -5.97 13.74
CA PHE A 372 2.92 -5.00 12.88
C PHE A 372 3.75 -5.67 11.79
N ARG A 373 3.81 -5.01 10.64
CA ARG A 373 4.67 -5.41 9.53
C ARG A 373 5.11 -4.17 8.77
N SER A 374 6.40 -3.90 8.75
CA SER A 374 7.02 -2.91 7.87
C SER A 374 8.32 -3.45 7.31
N SER A 375 8.62 -3.08 6.07
CA SER A 375 9.96 -3.25 5.52
C SER A 375 10.95 -2.35 6.26
N PHE A 376 10.55 -1.11 6.55
CA PHE A 376 11.42 -0.07 7.10
C PHE A 376 11.34 0.00 8.62
N ALA A 377 12.50 0.24 9.23
CA ALA A 377 12.64 0.41 10.66
C ALA A 377 11.72 1.50 11.23
N ASN A 378 11.29 1.30 12.47
CA ASN A 378 10.37 2.16 13.19
C ASN A 378 10.81 2.30 14.65
N LYS A 379 10.22 3.24 15.39
CA LYS A 379 10.51 3.46 16.81
C LYS A 379 9.25 3.32 17.67
N PRO A 380 9.18 2.35 18.60
CA PRO A 380 10.15 1.27 18.85
C PRO A 380 10.27 0.34 17.64
N ASN A 381 11.37 -0.41 17.50
CA ASN A 381 11.51 -1.37 16.39
C ASN A 381 10.76 -2.66 16.70
N TRP A 382 9.93 -3.14 15.77
CA TRP A 382 9.12 -4.34 15.97
C TRP A 382 9.79 -5.57 15.36
N ASP A 383 10.73 -6.20 16.07
CA ASP A 383 11.46 -7.35 15.57
C ASP A 383 10.55 -8.51 15.12
N TYR A 384 10.83 -9.07 13.95
CA TYR A 384 10.02 -10.11 13.32
C TYR A 384 9.80 -11.35 14.21
N ARG A 385 10.83 -11.75 14.97
CA ARG A 385 10.85 -12.96 15.80
C ARG A 385 10.29 -12.73 17.20
N GLN A 386 10.43 -11.52 17.74
CA GLN A 386 10.03 -11.21 19.12
C GLN A 386 8.61 -10.64 19.24
N GLN A 387 8.02 -10.15 18.14
CA GLN A 387 6.65 -9.66 18.13
C GLN A 387 5.64 -10.66 18.72
N LYS A 388 4.98 -10.26 19.81
CA LYS A 388 3.87 -11.02 20.41
C LYS A 388 2.56 -10.62 19.75
N ARG A 389 2.25 -11.27 18.63
CA ARG A 389 1.01 -11.04 17.87
C ARG A 389 -0.21 -11.53 18.67
N ARG A 390 -1.23 -10.67 18.85
CA ARG A 390 -2.40 -10.96 19.69
C ARG A 390 -3.70 -10.49 19.05
N VAL A 391 -4.80 -11.14 19.41
CA VAL A 391 -6.14 -10.56 19.32
C VAL A 391 -6.44 -9.94 20.68
N LEU A 392 -6.71 -8.63 20.72
CA LEU A 392 -7.03 -7.90 21.93
C LEU A 392 -8.49 -7.48 21.91
N THR A 393 -9.22 -7.81 22.95
CA THR A 393 -10.65 -7.50 23.09
C THR A 393 -10.90 -6.72 24.36
N PHE A 394 -11.53 -5.56 24.22
CA PHE A 394 -11.82 -4.60 25.27
C PHE A 394 -13.32 -4.53 25.50
N ALA A 395 -13.70 -4.37 26.76
CA ALA A 395 -15.07 -4.06 27.14
C ALA A 395 -15.08 -3.27 28.46
N LEU A 396 -16.16 -2.55 28.74
CA LEU A 396 -16.31 -1.84 30.00
C LEU A 396 -16.18 -2.80 31.19
N GLY A 397 -15.40 -2.39 32.19
CA GLY A 397 -15.10 -3.16 33.41
C GLY A 397 -14.10 -4.30 33.23
N GLY A 398 -13.47 -4.46 32.06
CA GLY A 398 -12.39 -5.45 31.87
C GLY A 398 -11.18 -5.16 32.77
N LYS A 399 -10.61 -6.22 33.39
CA LYS A 399 -9.49 -6.12 34.34
C LYS A 399 -8.27 -6.97 33.96
N GLU A 400 -8.34 -7.67 32.84
CA GLU A 400 -7.24 -8.51 32.35
C GLU A 400 -6.02 -7.65 31.99
N THR A 401 -4.83 -8.18 32.27
CA THR A 401 -3.56 -7.51 31.97
C THR A 401 -2.74 -8.34 31.00
N LEU A 402 -1.97 -7.69 30.13
CA LEU A 402 -1.02 -8.40 29.29
C LEU A 402 0.17 -8.92 30.11
N PRO A 403 0.74 -10.09 29.77
CA PRO A 403 2.05 -10.49 30.28
C PRO A 403 3.09 -9.44 29.92
N LYS A 404 4.06 -9.21 30.80
CA LYS A 404 5.15 -8.26 30.60
C LYS A 404 5.86 -8.50 29.26
N ALA A 405 6.12 -7.43 28.51
CA ALA A 405 6.95 -7.49 27.31
C ALA A 405 8.44 -7.65 27.67
N GLU A 406 9.13 -8.49 26.91
CA GLU A 406 10.60 -8.59 26.97
C GLU A 406 11.22 -7.48 26.11
N PRO A 407 12.27 -6.79 26.59
CA PRO A 407 12.96 -5.78 25.80
C PRO A 407 13.59 -6.39 24.55
N TYR A 408 13.43 -5.71 23.41
CA TYR A 408 14.21 -6.03 22.22
C TYR A 408 15.64 -5.50 22.36
N THR A 409 16.61 -6.39 22.18
CA THR A 409 18.03 -6.05 22.06
C THR A 409 18.56 -6.48 20.70
N LEU A 410 19.12 -5.52 19.97
CA LEU A 410 19.82 -5.78 18.71
C LEU A 410 21.23 -6.30 19.03
N ASP A 411 21.39 -7.63 18.98
CA ASP A 411 22.68 -8.30 19.10
C ASP A 411 23.24 -8.66 17.72
N VAL A 412 24.14 -7.82 17.21
CA VAL A 412 24.73 -8.01 15.88
C VAL A 412 25.84 -9.04 15.93
N VAL A 413 25.82 -9.98 14.98
CA VAL A 413 26.91 -10.95 14.84
C VAL A 413 28.05 -10.25 14.11
N ASP A 414 29.22 -10.19 14.73
CA ASP A 414 30.46 -9.68 14.14
C ASP A 414 31.59 -10.66 14.44
N ASP A 415 32.07 -11.34 13.40
CA ASP A 415 33.20 -12.27 13.47
C ASP A 415 34.45 -11.56 12.95
N PRO A 416 35.47 -11.33 13.79
CA PRO A 416 36.73 -10.72 13.39
C PRO A 416 37.48 -11.48 12.28
N GLY A 417 37.25 -12.79 12.13
CA GLY A 417 37.87 -13.64 11.11
C GLY A 417 37.37 -13.37 9.69
N PHE A 418 36.19 -12.75 9.54
CA PHE A 418 35.66 -12.40 8.22
C PHE A 418 36.22 -11.05 7.74
N VAL A 419 37.17 -11.02 6.81
CA VAL A 419 37.69 -9.74 6.29
C VAL A 419 36.71 -9.17 5.25
N VAL A 420 36.16 -7.98 5.50
CA VAL A 420 35.23 -7.33 4.57
C VAL A 420 36.02 -6.71 3.41
N ASP A 421 35.72 -7.15 2.18
CA ASP A 421 36.14 -6.52 0.94
C ASP A 421 35.11 -5.44 0.54
N PRO A 422 35.50 -4.16 0.50
CA PRO A 422 34.59 -3.07 0.14
C PRO A 422 34.02 -3.15 -1.29
N ALA A 423 34.78 -3.69 -2.25
CA ALA A 423 34.32 -3.80 -3.63
C ALA A 423 33.22 -4.85 -3.75
N LYS A 424 33.40 -6.01 -3.11
CA LYS A 424 32.36 -7.04 -3.02
C LYS A 424 31.14 -6.53 -2.25
N ALA A 425 31.36 -5.82 -1.15
CA ALA A 425 30.26 -5.23 -0.38
C ALA A 425 29.44 -4.22 -1.20
N ALA A 426 30.06 -3.46 -2.09
CA ALA A 426 29.36 -2.55 -3.00
C ALA A 426 28.46 -3.30 -3.99
N ILE A 427 28.91 -4.44 -4.53
CA ILE A 427 28.07 -5.34 -5.36
C ILE A 427 26.87 -5.82 -4.53
N GLY A 428 27.13 -6.34 -3.33
CA GLY A 428 26.09 -6.81 -2.41
C GLY A 428 25.07 -5.74 -2.04
N ALA A 429 25.51 -4.50 -1.85
CA ALA A 429 24.61 -3.38 -1.55
C ALA A 429 23.59 -3.13 -2.68
N GLY A 430 24.02 -3.22 -3.94
CA GLY A 430 23.14 -3.09 -5.11
C GLY A 430 22.08 -4.19 -5.18
N ILE A 431 22.48 -5.45 -4.96
CA ILE A 431 21.57 -6.60 -4.94
C ILE A 431 20.60 -6.53 -3.76
N TYR A 432 21.12 -6.20 -2.58
CA TYR A 432 20.32 -6.06 -1.38
C TYR A 432 19.22 -5.01 -1.56
N GLY A 433 19.59 -3.83 -2.08
CA GLY A 433 18.69 -2.70 -2.28
C GLY A 433 17.55 -2.95 -3.26
N THR A 434 17.59 -4.04 -4.01
CA THR A 434 16.61 -4.36 -5.06
C THR A 434 15.84 -5.67 -4.82
N SER A 435 16.49 -6.65 -4.19
CA SER A 435 15.96 -8.01 -4.02
C SER A 435 15.60 -8.33 -2.58
N CYS A 436 16.30 -7.75 -1.60
CA CYS A 436 16.17 -8.12 -0.18
C CYS A 436 15.48 -7.04 0.65
N VAL A 437 15.60 -5.77 0.25
CA VAL A 437 15.20 -4.58 1.04
C VAL A 437 13.73 -4.57 1.47
N ILE A 438 12.83 -5.14 0.66
CA ILE A 438 11.38 -5.15 0.97
C ILE A 438 11.06 -6.09 2.15
N CYS A 439 11.90 -7.08 2.42
CA CYS A 439 11.72 -7.98 3.56
C CYS A 439 12.64 -7.58 4.73
N HIS A 440 13.91 -7.31 4.45
CA HIS A 440 14.95 -7.11 5.47
C HIS A 440 15.27 -5.64 5.78
N GLY A 441 14.63 -4.69 5.06
CA GLY A 441 14.61 -3.27 5.38
C GLY A 441 15.74 -2.41 4.82
N GLY A 442 15.51 -1.10 4.78
CA GLY A 442 16.47 -0.12 4.25
C GLY A 442 17.79 -0.14 5.00
N GLY A 443 18.92 -0.17 4.28
CA GLY A 443 20.25 -0.15 4.89
C GLY A 443 20.55 -1.32 5.83
N MET A 444 19.90 -2.48 5.62
CA MET A 444 20.00 -3.68 6.45
C MET A 444 19.39 -3.53 7.86
N ILE A 445 18.44 -2.61 8.03
CA ILE A 445 17.74 -2.39 9.31
C ILE A 445 16.29 -2.87 9.15
N ALA A 446 15.98 -4.04 9.72
CA ALA A 446 14.66 -4.66 9.55
C ALA A 446 13.58 -4.02 10.42
N GLY A 447 12.42 -3.74 9.81
CA GLY A 447 11.23 -3.16 10.46
C GLY A 447 10.13 -4.15 10.86
N GLY A 448 10.45 -5.45 10.94
CA GLY A 448 9.51 -6.49 11.38
C GLY A 448 8.83 -7.30 10.28
N ALA A 449 9.13 -7.05 9.01
CA ALA A 449 8.65 -7.89 7.90
C ALA A 449 9.40 -9.23 7.77
N ALA A 450 10.69 -9.25 8.11
CA ALA A 450 11.54 -10.43 8.13
C ALA A 450 12.66 -10.26 9.18
N PRO A 451 13.45 -11.30 9.50
CA PRO A 451 14.56 -11.19 10.44
C PRO A 451 15.62 -10.15 10.03
N ASP A 452 16.26 -9.51 11.00
CA ASP A 452 17.41 -8.63 10.74
C ASP A 452 18.65 -9.47 10.37
N LEU A 453 19.17 -9.28 9.16
CA LEU A 453 20.28 -10.09 8.64
C LEU A 453 21.60 -9.82 9.36
N ARG A 454 21.75 -8.68 10.05
CA ARG A 454 22.95 -8.36 10.83
C ARG A 454 23.11 -9.29 12.03
N MET A 455 21.99 -9.80 12.56
CA MET A 455 21.96 -10.76 13.67
C MET A 455 22.17 -12.21 13.23
N SER A 456 22.32 -12.48 11.92
CA SER A 456 22.47 -13.84 11.41
C SER A 456 23.94 -14.24 11.33
N PRO A 457 24.34 -15.44 11.81
CA PRO A 457 25.66 -16.00 11.56
C PRO A 457 25.78 -16.66 10.18
N VAL A 458 24.66 -16.96 9.51
CA VAL A 458 24.63 -17.65 8.19
C VAL A 458 25.59 -17.04 7.17
N PRO A 459 25.72 -15.71 7.00
CA PRO A 459 26.66 -15.14 6.03
C PRO A 459 28.13 -15.47 6.28
N LEU A 460 28.51 -16.03 7.43
CA LEU A 460 29.88 -16.48 7.70
C LEU A 460 30.22 -17.78 6.96
N ASP A 461 29.23 -18.61 6.62
CA ASP A 461 29.38 -19.85 5.90
C ASP A 461 28.84 -19.70 4.46
N PRO A 462 29.70 -19.80 3.42
CA PRO A 462 29.28 -19.66 2.02
C PRO A 462 28.20 -20.67 1.61
N ASP A 463 28.33 -21.94 2.03
CA ASP A 463 27.46 -23.03 1.61
C ASP A 463 26.10 -22.91 2.28
N ALA A 464 26.08 -22.57 3.58
CA ALA A 464 24.84 -22.30 4.29
C ALA A 464 24.10 -21.09 3.71
N PHE A 465 24.83 -20.02 3.38
CA PHE A 465 24.24 -18.82 2.76
C PHE A 465 23.64 -19.13 1.38
N ARG A 466 24.38 -19.86 0.53
CA ARG A 466 23.92 -20.32 -0.78
C ARG A 466 22.66 -21.19 -0.67
N SER A 467 22.68 -22.17 0.23
CA SER A 467 21.53 -23.06 0.44
C SER A 467 20.24 -22.30 0.76
N ILE A 468 20.34 -21.22 1.53
CA ILE A 468 19.17 -20.40 1.90
C ILE A 468 18.76 -19.45 0.77
N VAL A 469 19.69 -18.68 0.21
CA VAL A 469 19.38 -17.58 -0.72
C VAL A 469 19.16 -18.10 -2.15
N HIS A 470 20.03 -18.97 -2.63
CA HIS A 470 20.00 -19.47 -4.00
C HIS A 470 19.17 -20.74 -4.13
N ASP A 471 19.34 -21.71 -3.22
CA ASP A 471 18.71 -23.03 -3.36
C ASP A 471 17.32 -23.11 -2.72
N GLY A 472 16.98 -22.15 -1.86
CA GLY A 472 15.63 -21.99 -1.30
C GLY A 472 15.35 -22.88 -0.09
N ALA A 473 16.36 -23.22 0.72
CA ALA A 473 16.19 -24.08 1.91
C ALA A 473 15.13 -23.57 2.91
N LEU A 474 14.85 -22.25 2.92
CA LEU A 474 13.84 -21.63 3.77
C LEU A 474 12.57 -21.19 3.00
N MET A 475 12.34 -21.68 1.78
CA MET A 475 11.13 -21.38 1.01
C MET A 475 9.85 -21.74 1.76
N GLY A 476 9.83 -22.88 2.47
CA GLY A 476 8.69 -23.27 3.31
C GLY A 476 8.40 -22.32 4.46
N GLN A 477 9.35 -21.44 4.81
CA GLN A 477 9.20 -20.40 5.84
C GLN A 477 9.00 -19.00 5.23
N GLY A 478 8.82 -18.90 3.91
CA GLY A 478 8.56 -17.64 3.21
C GLY A 478 9.80 -16.86 2.76
N MET A 479 11.02 -17.41 2.90
CA MET A 479 12.22 -16.82 2.28
C MET A 479 12.28 -17.21 0.81
N GLY A 480 12.25 -16.20 -0.08
CA GLY A 480 12.29 -16.41 -1.53
C GLY A 480 13.57 -17.12 -1.99
N LYS A 481 13.47 -17.86 -3.10
CA LYS A 481 14.60 -18.46 -3.82
C LYS A 481 15.10 -17.48 -4.88
N PHE A 482 16.40 -17.29 -4.95
CA PHE A 482 17.07 -16.39 -5.88
C PHE A 482 18.16 -17.15 -6.67
N ASP A 483 17.74 -18.17 -7.42
CA ASP A 483 18.61 -19.01 -8.26
C ASP A 483 19.15 -18.32 -9.51
N VAL A 484 18.76 -17.07 -9.71
CA VAL A 484 19.29 -16.18 -10.75
C VAL A 484 20.55 -15.42 -10.31
N LEU A 485 20.86 -15.41 -9.01
CA LEU A 485 22.04 -14.71 -8.49
C LEU A 485 23.31 -15.51 -8.78
N THR A 486 24.32 -14.81 -9.27
CA THR A 486 25.66 -15.35 -9.51
C THR A 486 26.42 -15.59 -8.20
N ASP A 487 27.49 -16.38 -8.27
CA ASP A 487 28.39 -16.59 -7.12
C ASP A 487 28.99 -15.28 -6.60
N GLU A 488 29.34 -14.37 -7.50
CA GLU A 488 29.87 -13.04 -7.15
C GLU A 488 28.85 -12.19 -6.39
N GLU A 489 27.58 -12.23 -6.80
CA GLU A 489 26.49 -11.50 -6.13
C GLU A 489 26.16 -12.10 -4.76
N LEU A 490 26.15 -13.43 -4.63
CA LEU A 490 25.98 -14.12 -3.35
C LEU A 490 27.11 -13.76 -2.38
N GLU A 491 28.35 -13.79 -2.86
CA GLU A 491 29.51 -13.40 -2.07
C GLU A 491 29.45 -11.91 -1.69
N GLY A 492 29.08 -11.04 -2.64
CA GLY A 492 28.89 -9.62 -2.38
C GLY A 492 27.86 -9.35 -1.27
N LEU A 493 26.73 -10.06 -1.28
CA LEU A 493 25.71 -9.96 -0.22
C LEU A 493 26.27 -10.33 1.15
N ARG A 494 27.08 -11.40 1.25
CA ARG A 494 27.73 -11.78 2.52
C ARG A 494 28.62 -10.66 3.04
N HIS A 495 29.47 -10.11 2.18
CA HIS A 495 30.34 -8.97 2.53
C HIS A 495 29.55 -7.75 2.97
N TYR A 496 28.46 -7.40 2.26
CA TYR A 496 27.63 -6.26 2.62
C TYR A 496 26.92 -6.44 3.98
N ILE A 497 26.40 -7.63 4.25
CA ILE A 497 25.75 -7.92 5.54
C ILE A 497 26.76 -7.77 6.70
N ARG A 498 28.00 -8.27 6.53
CA ARG A 498 29.05 -8.14 7.55
C ARG A 498 29.55 -6.71 7.71
N GLN A 499 29.68 -5.95 6.62
CA GLN A 499 29.97 -4.53 6.66
C GLN A 499 28.94 -3.79 7.52
N ARG A 500 27.65 -3.98 7.24
CA ARG A 500 26.56 -3.31 7.97
C ARG A 500 26.47 -3.73 9.43
N ALA A 501 26.78 -4.98 9.76
CA ALA A 501 26.86 -5.44 11.15
C ALA A 501 27.96 -4.69 11.93
N ARG A 502 29.17 -4.54 11.36
CA ARG A 502 30.28 -3.79 11.97
C ARG A 502 30.00 -2.31 12.12
N GLU A 503 29.47 -1.68 11.07
CA GLU A 503 29.09 -0.27 11.11
C GLU A 503 28.03 0.00 12.19
N THR A 504 27.11 -0.96 12.40
CA THR A 504 26.12 -0.88 13.49
C THR A 504 26.79 -0.99 14.87
N LYS A 505 27.69 -1.98 15.04
CA LYS A 505 28.40 -2.22 16.30
C LYS A 505 29.28 -1.03 16.70
N ALA A 506 29.89 -0.34 15.74
CA ALA A 506 30.70 0.86 15.99
C ALA A 506 29.88 2.09 16.42
N GLN A 507 28.56 2.05 16.25
CA GLN A 507 27.63 3.12 16.67
C GLN A 507 26.94 2.84 18.01
N GLN A 508 27.06 1.60 18.52
CA GLN A 508 26.60 1.19 19.85
C GLN A 508 27.72 1.43 20.86
#